data_AF-J4SG39-F1
#
_entry.id   AF-J4SG39-F1
#
_cell.length_a   1.000
_cell.length_b   1.000
_cell.length_c   1.000
_cell.angle_alpha   90.00
_cell.angle_beta   90.00
_cell.angle_gamma   90.00
#
_symmetry.space_group_name_H-M   'P 1'
#
loop_
_entity.id
_entity.type
_entity.pdbx_description
1 polymer ?
#
loop_
_entity_poly.entity_id
_entity_poly.type
_entity_poly.pdbx_seq_one_letter_code
_entity_poly.pdbx_strand_id
1 'polypeptide(L)'
;MSGQCSDDIERIANRLGFSCEHASPWVTLRNPFGLANWTLPVVELLIVAGAVLALWWAIRRLRRDGDPANIVIWFATVVYLLIVEPPLYFPTVFGIDDSIGAVFAHNVFTVQFMYDRLPIYIVALYPAMMTLAYEVVRSLGVFRDWGAVVGAVCVGFVHNCFYEIFDQLGPQLRWWAWNTDNAINRPMLAAVPMSSVLLFATVGPACVALFTQLLVTRPIERGRYLSRMSLTGRTFCVAALVPVGLVVANIPILLAGGDHPDGGPRRALYFVILGAFAVVAIPILLRQWRNTAFTPGARNPVVAVFGSAFLLVLGGLWLSALPAYEKASHGITPDGAPAGSLAYATTCFLLAAALTLSVTVRAGRPSALIRRKQLTRAR
;
A
#
# COMPACT_ATOMS: atom_id res chain seq x y z
N MET A 1 9.62 -10.66 33.40
CA MET A 1 8.90 -10.90 32.13
C MET A 1 7.99 -9.72 31.89
N SER A 2 8.31 -8.85 30.93
CA SER A 2 7.37 -7.80 30.51
C SER A 2 6.19 -8.49 29.83
N GLY A 3 4.98 -8.37 30.37
CA GLY A 3 3.75 -9.02 29.86
C GLY A 3 3.30 -8.61 28.45
N GLN A 4 4.20 -8.02 27.65
CA GLN A 4 3.97 -7.61 26.28
C GLN A 4 4.56 -8.60 25.27
N CYS A 5 5.67 -9.29 25.58
CA CYS A 5 6.32 -10.29 24.72
C CYS A 5 5.74 -11.67 25.06
N SER A 6 4.70 -12.10 24.33
CA SER A 6 4.14 -13.45 24.45
C SER A 6 5.00 -14.48 23.72
N ASP A 7 4.89 -15.75 24.09
CA ASP A 7 5.64 -16.86 23.49
C ASP A 7 5.49 -16.91 21.96
N ASP A 8 4.32 -16.56 21.44
CA ASP A 8 4.05 -16.49 20.01
C ASP A 8 4.85 -15.37 19.33
N ILE A 9 4.88 -14.18 19.93
CA ILE A 9 5.62 -13.04 19.39
C ILE A 9 7.12 -13.31 19.49
N GLU A 10 7.60 -13.89 20.59
CA GLU A 10 9.00 -14.26 20.75
C GLU A 10 9.44 -15.30 19.71
N ARG A 11 8.61 -16.32 19.47
CA ARG A 11 8.84 -17.32 18.42
C ARG A 11 8.95 -16.70 17.03
N ILE A 12 8.11 -15.71 16.70
CA ILE A 12 8.19 -15.01 15.41
C ILE A 12 9.44 -14.11 15.35
N ALA A 13 9.74 -13.38 16.42
CA ALA A 13 10.93 -12.52 16.52
C ALA A 13 12.23 -13.33 16.35
N ASN A 14 12.30 -14.52 16.94
CA ASN A 14 13.44 -15.43 16.79
C ASN A 14 13.66 -15.87 15.33
N ARG A 15 12.59 -16.04 14.53
CA ARG A 15 12.72 -16.31 13.08
C ARG A 15 13.31 -15.14 12.30
N LEU A 16 13.19 -13.92 12.84
CA LEU A 16 13.74 -12.69 12.28
C LEU A 16 15.14 -12.37 12.83
N GLY A 17 15.60 -13.11 13.85
CA GLY A 17 16.93 -13.00 14.42
C GLY A 17 17.06 -12.05 15.61
N PHE A 18 15.96 -11.76 16.33
CA PHE A 18 15.99 -10.89 17.52
C PHE A 18 15.03 -11.38 18.63
N SER A 19 15.19 -10.86 19.85
CA SER A 19 14.29 -11.12 20.99
C SER A 19 13.49 -9.86 21.37
N CYS A 20 12.24 -10.06 21.81
CA CYS A 20 11.37 -8.98 22.29
C CYS A 20 11.44 -8.70 23.79
N GLU A 21 12.22 -9.46 24.57
CA GLU A 21 12.22 -9.38 26.05
C GLU A 21 12.73 -8.05 26.61
N HIS A 22 13.63 -7.37 25.88
CA HIS A 22 14.32 -6.16 26.33
C HIS A 22 14.01 -4.93 25.46
N ALA A 23 12.92 -4.97 24.70
CA ALA A 23 12.56 -3.90 23.79
C ALA A 23 12.10 -2.64 24.55
N SER A 24 12.56 -1.46 24.09
CA SER A 24 12.18 -0.16 24.65
C SER A 24 10.68 0.11 24.44
N PRO A 25 9.96 0.60 25.45
CA PRO A 25 8.52 0.89 25.33
C PRO A 25 8.20 2.01 24.33
N TRP A 26 9.13 2.95 24.11
CA TRP A 26 8.86 4.17 23.35
C TRP A 26 9.54 4.18 21.99
N VAL A 27 10.88 4.20 22.00
CA VAL A 27 11.71 4.30 20.81
C VAL A 27 13.02 3.56 21.02
N THR A 28 13.49 2.90 19.96
CA THR A 28 14.82 2.33 19.86
C THR A 28 15.50 2.88 18.61
N LEU A 29 16.75 3.32 18.75
CA LEU A 29 17.60 3.75 17.64
C LEU A 29 18.71 2.72 17.44
N ARG A 30 18.89 2.27 16.20
CA ARG A 30 19.91 1.30 15.80
C ARG A 30 20.82 1.90 14.74
N ASN A 31 22.04 1.39 14.64
CA ASN A 31 22.94 1.75 13.55
C ASN A 31 22.44 1.05 12.26
N PRO A 32 22.17 1.78 11.15
CA PRO A 32 21.68 1.18 9.91
C PRO A 32 22.66 0.15 9.32
N PHE A 33 23.96 0.25 9.61
CA PHE A 33 24.98 -0.70 9.15
C PHE A 33 25.10 -1.96 10.03
N GLY A 34 24.41 -1.98 11.18
CA GLY A 34 24.38 -3.12 12.11
C GLY A 34 23.06 -3.89 12.09
N LEU A 35 22.18 -3.62 11.11
CA LEU A 35 20.90 -4.33 10.97
C LEU A 35 21.11 -5.76 10.44
N ALA A 36 20.13 -6.64 10.66
CA ALA A 36 20.24 -8.07 10.39
C ALA A 36 20.60 -8.42 8.93
N ASN A 37 20.22 -7.56 7.98
CA ASN A 37 20.66 -7.66 6.60
C ASN A 37 20.66 -6.28 5.92
N TRP A 38 21.39 -6.17 4.81
CA TRP A 38 21.60 -4.92 4.08
C TRP A 38 20.34 -4.36 3.41
N THR A 39 19.29 -5.15 3.24
CA THR A 39 18.06 -4.71 2.57
C THR A 39 17.16 -3.89 3.50
N LEU A 40 17.26 -4.09 4.82
CA LEU A 40 16.50 -3.34 5.84
C LEU A 40 16.72 -1.81 5.75
N PRO A 41 17.96 -1.29 5.80
CA PRO A 41 18.17 0.16 5.69
C PRO A 41 17.83 0.70 4.30
N VAL A 42 17.93 -0.12 3.24
CA VAL A 42 17.59 0.27 1.87
C VAL A 42 16.09 0.51 1.72
N VAL A 43 15.25 -0.43 2.18
CA VAL A 43 13.79 -0.30 2.11
C VAL A 43 13.29 0.80 3.05
N GLU A 44 13.86 0.92 4.25
CA GLU A 44 13.53 1.99 5.19
C GLU A 44 13.79 3.37 4.58
N LEU A 45 14.98 3.59 4.00
CA LEU A 45 15.34 4.85 3.36
C LEU A 45 14.42 5.17 2.19
N LEU A 46 14.14 4.20 1.32
CA LEU A 46 13.25 4.39 0.16
C LEU A 46 11.87 4.88 0.61
N ILE A 47 11.26 4.20 1.58
CA ILE A 47 9.89 4.47 2.00
C ILE A 47 9.81 5.77 2.81
N VAL A 48 10.76 6.03 3.71
CA VAL A 48 10.82 7.29 4.47
C VAL A 48 11.03 8.48 3.53
N ALA A 49 11.93 8.37 2.56
CA ALA A 49 12.12 9.40 1.54
C ALA A 49 10.84 9.62 0.71
N GLY A 50 10.13 8.55 0.38
CA GLY A 50 8.81 8.60 -0.28
C GLY A 50 7.77 9.38 0.53
N ALA A 51 7.68 9.13 1.85
CA ALA A 51 6.75 9.82 2.73
C ALA A 51 7.08 11.32 2.88
N VAL A 52 8.37 11.66 2.96
CA VAL A 52 8.83 13.06 2.97
C VAL A 52 8.49 13.75 1.64
N LEU A 53 8.71 13.08 0.51
CA LEU A 53 8.35 13.62 -0.80
C LEU A 53 6.83 13.80 -0.95
N ALA A 54 6.05 12.84 -0.45
CA ALA A 54 4.59 12.91 -0.41
C ALA A 54 4.11 14.10 0.44
N LEU A 55 4.72 14.33 1.60
CA LEU A 55 4.41 15.49 2.45
C LEU A 55 4.76 16.81 1.77
N TRP A 56 5.96 16.91 1.21
CA TRP A 56 6.39 18.08 0.44
C TRP A 56 5.39 18.39 -0.69
N TRP A 57 4.94 17.36 -1.39
CA TRP A 57 3.97 17.50 -2.46
C TRP A 57 2.58 17.92 -1.98
N ALA A 58 2.12 17.34 -0.88
CA ALA A 58 0.87 17.73 -0.24
C ALA A 58 0.87 19.20 0.17
N ILE A 59 1.96 19.66 0.80
CA ILE A 59 2.16 21.07 1.17
C ILE A 59 2.21 21.96 -0.07
N ARG A 60 2.95 21.55 -1.10
CA ARG A 60 3.06 22.30 -2.36
C ARG A 60 1.71 22.47 -3.04
N ARG A 61 0.90 21.41 -3.16
CA ARG A 61 -0.43 21.46 -3.79
C ARG A 61 -1.39 22.31 -2.98
N LEU A 62 -1.38 22.19 -1.65
CA LEU A 62 -2.19 23.04 -0.79
C LEU A 62 -1.85 24.53 -0.99
N ARG A 63 -0.54 24.87 -1.04
CA ARG A 63 -0.09 26.26 -1.18
C ARG A 63 -0.28 26.84 -2.58
N ARG A 64 -0.12 26.03 -3.64
CA ARG A 64 -0.17 26.51 -5.04
C ARG A 64 -1.54 26.37 -5.68
N ASP A 65 -2.22 25.26 -5.42
CA ASP A 65 -3.48 24.91 -6.07
C ASP A 65 -4.69 25.11 -5.14
N GLY A 66 -4.46 25.39 -3.85
CA GLY A 66 -5.52 25.45 -2.85
C GLY A 66 -6.17 24.09 -2.56
N ASP A 67 -5.54 22.99 -2.97
CA ASP A 67 -6.09 21.63 -2.88
C ASP A 67 -5.57 20.90 -1.64
N PRO A 68 -6.40 20.68 -0.60
CA PRO A 68 -6.01 20.01 0.63
C PRO A 68 -6.05 18.48 0.55
N ALA A 69 -6.48 17.87 -0.56
CA ALA A 69 -6.72 16.42 -0.61
C ALA A 69 -5.49 15.60 -0.17
N ASN A 70 -4.31 15.96 -0.66
CA ASN A 70 -3.07 15.22 -0.36
C ASN A 70 -2.61 15.42 1.09
N ILE A 71 -2.90 16.56 1.72
CA ILE A 71 -2.54 16.76 3.13
C ILE A 71 -3.46 15.93 4.02
N VAL A 72 -4.75 15.87 3.66
CA VAL A 72 -5.71 15.01 4.33
C VAL A 72 -5.32 13.55 4.17
N ILE A 73 -4.96 13.09 2.97
CA ILE A 73 -4.50 11.71 2.74
C ILE A 73 -3.26 11.40 3.59
N TRP A 74 -2.27 12.29 3.60
CA TRP A 74 -1.04 12.06 4.35
C TRP A 74 -1.31 11.87 5.85
N PHE A 75 -2.05 12.79 6.47
CA PHE A 75 -2.35 12.69 7.91
C PHE A 75 -3.40 11.62 8.23
N ALA A 76 -4.42 11.44 7.39
CA ALA A 76 -5.45 10.43 7.62
C ALA A 76 -4.88 9.02 7.56
N THR A 77 -3.91 8.75 6.68
CA THR A 77 -3.26 7.43 6.61
C THR A 77 -2.36 7.16 7.81
N VAL A 78 -1.66 8.16 8.34
CA VAL A 78 -0.91 8.04 9.60
C VAL A 78 -1.84 7.80 10.79
N VAL A 79 -2.95 8.54 10.89
CA VAL A 79 -3.94 8.32 11.96
C VAL A 79 -4.63 6.97 11.82
N TYR A 80 -4.96 6.56 10.59
CA TYR A 80 -5.52 5.24 10.29
C TYR A 80 -4.59 4.11 10.75
N LEU A 81 -3.28 4.23 10.48
CA LEU A 81 -2.26 3.32 11.01
C LEU A 81 -2.30 3.27 12.54
N LEU A 82 -2.35 4.42 13.21
CA LEU A 82 -2.39 4.48 14.68
C LEU A 82 -3.69 3.94 15.29
N ILE A 83 -4.76 3.81 14.49
CA ILE A 83 -6.00 3.16 14.91
C ILE A 83 -5.90 1.64 14.78
N VAL A 84 -5.23 1.13 13.74
CA VAL A 84 -5.26 -0.31 13.38
C VAL A 84 -4.05 -1.10 13.87
N GLU A 85 -2.85 -0.54 13.81
CA GLU A 85 -1.64 -1.27 14.17
C GLU A 85 -1.52 -1.57 15.67
N PRO A 86 -1.83 -0.65 16.61
CA PRO A 86 -1.69 -0.97 18.03
C PRO A 86 -2.53 -2.17 18.49
N PRO A 87 -3.80 -2.34 18.06
CA PRO A 87 -4.55 -3.57 18.32
C PRO A 87 -3.90 -4.84 17.76
N LEU A 88 -3.30 -4.78 16.57
CA LEU A 88 -2.62 -5.93 15.94
C LEU A 88 -1.31 -6.27 16.64
N TYR A 89 -0.60 -5.27 17.15
CA TYR A 89 0.65 -5.46 17.88
C TYR A 89 0.43 -5.84 19.34
N PHE A 90 -0.63 -5.39 20.00
CA PHE A 90 -0.84 -5.61 21.43
C PHE A 90 -2.21 -6.24 21.72
N PRO A 91 -2.56 -7.38 21.10
CA PRO A 91 -3.91 -7.93 21.18
C PRO A 91 -4.36 -8.20 22.64
N THR A 92 -3.44 -8.62 23.50
CA THR A 92 -3.69 -8.82 24.94
C THR A 92 -4.07 -7.52 25.67
N VAL A 93 -3.43 -6.39 25.33
CA VAL A 93 -3.72 -5.07 25.95
C VAL A 93 -5.11 -4.58 25.53
N PHE A 94 -5.52 -4.89 24.30
CA PHE A 94 -6.83 -4.52 23.77
C PHE A 94 -7.92 -5.55 24.09
N GLY A 95 -7.61 -6.64 24.80
CA GLY A 95 -8.56 -7.67 25.18
C GLY A 95 -9.10 -8.48 23.99
N ILE A 96 -8.34 -8.57 22.90
CA ILE A 96 -8.73 -9.24 21.65
C ILE A 96 -7.83 -10.45 21.32
N ASP A 97 -7.02 -10.89 22.27
CA ASP A 97 -6.09 -12.03 22.15
C ASP A 97 -6.79 -13.30 21.64
N ASP A 98 -7.92 -13.65 22.25
CA ASP A 98 -8.74 -14.82 21.88
C ASP A 98 -9.33 -14.74 20.46
N SER A 99 -9.35 -13.55 19.84
CA SER A 99 -9.99 -13.31 18.54
C SER A 99 -9.00 -13.02 17.41
N ILE A 100 -7.87 -12.40 17.71
CA ILE A 100 -6.87 -11.97 16.71
C ILE A 100 -5.53 -12.68 16.92
N GLY A 101 -5.10 -12.91 18.16
CA GLY A 101 -3.79 -13.45 18.51
C GLY A 101 -2.59 -12.69 17.91
N ALA A 102 -1.40 -13.27 17.99
CA ALA A 102 -0.22 -12.73 17.32
C ALA A 102 -0.36 -12.88 15.79
N VAL A 103 -0.44 -11.78 15.05
CA VAL A 103 -0.67 -11.81 13.59
C VAL A 103 0.66 -11.84 12.82
N PHE A 104 1.61 -10.99 13.18
CA PHE A 104 2.93 -10.91 12.58
C PHE A 104 3.89 -10.13 13.48
N ALA A 105 5.18 -10.14 13.14
CA ALA A 105 6.16 -9.23 13.72
C ALA A 105 7.05 -8.64 12.62
N HIS A 106 7.39 -7.37 12.75
CA HIS A 106 8.42 -6.74 11.92
C HIS A 106 9.81 -7.10 12.44
N ASN A 107 10.79 -7.10 11.53
CA ASN A 107 12.18 -7.05 11.96
C ASN A 107 12.49 -5.68 12.58
N VAL A 108 13.67 -5.55 13.19
CA VAL A 108 14.11 -4.32 13.83
C VAL A 108 14.88 -3.45 12.85
N PHE A 109 14.39 -2.24 12.64
CA PHE A 109 14.97 -1.24 11.72
C PHE A 109 15.74 -0.17 12.49
N THR A 110 16.23 0.85 11.78
CA THR A 110 17.01 1.95 12.36
C THR A 110 16.20 2.71 13.40
N VAL A 111 14.93 3.01 13.10
CA VAL A 111 14.02 3.68 14.04
C VAL A 111 12.79 2.81 14.27
N GLN A 112 12.62 2.40 15.51
CA GLN A 112 11.56 1.49 15.91
C GLN A 112 10.80 2.07 17.10
N PHE A 113 9.47 1.91 17.11
CA PHE A 113 8.59 2.36 18.18
C PHE A 113 7.88 1.16 18.84
N MET A 114 7.29 1.41 20.01
CA MET A 114 6.34 0.50 20.67
C MET A 114 6.90 -0.91 20.88
N TYR A 115 7.87 -1.09 21.78
CA TYR A 115 8.48 -2.41 22.07
C TYR A 115 9.02 -3.10 20.82
N ASP A 116 9.67 -2.30 19.99
CA ASP A 116 10.21 -2.71 18.69
C ASP A 116 9.18 -3.25 17.68
N ARG A 117 7.87 -2.96 17.82
CA ARG A 117 6.82 -3.51 16.95
C ARG A 117 6.47 -2.64 15.75
N LEU A 118 6.66 -1.33 15.86
CA LEU A 118 6.29 -0.39 14.80
C LEU A 118 7.54 0.30 14.22
N PRO A 119 8.10 -0.21 13.11
CA PRO A 119 9.17 0.49 12.40
C PRO A 119 8.71 1.84 11.83
N ILE A 120 9.59 2.85 11.79
CA ILE A 120 9.26 4.13 11.15
C ILE A 120 8.91 3.97 9.67
N TYR A 121 9.51 3.00 8.98
CA TYR A 121 9.23 2.80 7.56
C TYR A 121 7.77 2.35 7.33
N ILE A 122 7.15 1.63 8.29
CA ILE A 122 5.72 1.26 8.22
C ILE A 122 4.84 2.49 8.40
N VAL A 123 5.18 3.36 9.37
CA VAL A 123 4.50 4.66 9.52
C VAL A 123 4.59 5.48 8.23
N ALA A 124 5.75 5.45 7.56
CA ALA A 124 5.98 6.15 6.30
C ALA A 124 5.33 5.46 5.08
N LEU A 125 5.18 4.13 5.10
CA LEU A 125 4.64 3.34 4.00
C LEU A 125 3.22 3.78 3.63
N TYR A 126 2.39 3.98 4.64
CA TYR A 126 0.99 4.37 4.53
C TYR A 126 0.81 5.66 3.69
N PRO A 127 1.36 6.82 4.09
CA PRO A 127 1.22 8.04 3.31
C PRO A 127 1.99 8.01 1.99
N ALA A 128 3.14 7.35 1.91
CA ALA A 128 3.95 7.29 0.70
C ALA A 128 3.21 6.54 -0.43
N MET A 129 2.77 5.31 -0.15
CA MET A 129 2.11 4.44 -1.12
C MET A 129 0.72 4.96 -1.48
N MET A 130 -0.02 5.45 -0.49
CA MET A 130 -1.33 6.03 -0.74
C MET A 130 -1.25 7.28 -1.62
N THR A 131 -0.28 8.17 -1.36
CA THR A 131 -0.08 9.35 -2.20
C THR A 131 0.32 8.94 -3.61
N LEU A 132 1.24 7.98 -3.77
CA LEU A 132 1.65 7.47 -5.08
C LEU A 132 0.45 6.97 -5.89
N ALA A 133 -0.37 6.09 -5.31
CA ALA A 133 -1.52 5.51 -5.99
C ALA A 133 -2.60 6.56 -6.31
N TYR A 134 -2.93 7.43 -5.35
CA TYR A 134 -3.89 8.50 -5.53
C TYR A 134 -3.47 9.45 -6.65
N GLU A 135 -2.19 9.82 -6.69
CA GLU A 135 -1.64 10.75 -7.66
C GLU A 135 -1.60 10.18 -9.08
N VAL A 136 -1.35 8.89 -9.25
CA VAL A 136 -1.49 8.21 -10.55
C VAL A 136 -2.93 8.37 -11.08
N VAL A 137 -3.92 7.98 -10.28
CA VAL A 137 -5.34 8.00 -10.68
C VAL A 137 -5.85 9.42 -10.92
N ARG A 138 -5.45 10.36 -10.05
CA ARG A 138 -5.78 11.77 -10.19
C ARG A 138 -5.15 12.38 -11.44
N SER A 139 -3.89 12.08 -11.73
CA SER A 139 -3.20 12.63 -12.91
C SER A 139 -3.79 12.13 -14.22
N LEU A 140 -4.33 10.91 -14.22
CA LEU A 140 -5.09 10.36 -15.34
C LEU A 140 -6.51 10.95 -15.48
N GLY A 141 -6.94 11.84 -14.57
CA GLY A 141 -8.24 12.50 -14.65
C GLY A 141 -9.43 11.60 -14.30
N VAL A 142 -9.20 10.42 -13.69
CA VAL A 142 -10.27 9.45 -13.41
C VAL A 142 -11.33 10.05 -12.49
N PHE A 143 -10.94 10.77 -11.42
CA PHE A 143 -11.91 11.39 -10.50
C PHE A 143 -12.81 12.42 -11.20
N ARG A 144 -12.26 13.16 -12.18
CA ARG A 144 -13.00 14.17 -12.96
C ARG A 144 -14.02 13.51 -13.88
N ASP A 145 -13.62 12.46 -14.58
CA ASP A 145 -14.43 11.90 -15.67
C ASP A 145 -15.35 10.74 -15.23
N TRP A 146 -14.99 10.04 -14.15
CA TRP A 146 -15.69 8.85 -13.65
C TRP A 146 -16.17 8.98 -12.20
N GLY A 147 -15.80 10.06 -11.51
CA GLY A 147 -16.24 10.33 -10.15
C GLY A 147 -15.50 9.56 -9.05
N ALA A 148 -15.94 9.79 -7.81
CA ALA A 148 -15.24 9.36 -6.60
C ALA A 148 -15.19 7.83 -6.41
N VAL A 149 -16.30 7.12 -6.69
CA VAL A 149 -16.38 5.67 -6.45
C VAL A 149 -15.47 4.92 -7.41
N VAL A 150 -15.58 5.19 -8.70
CA VAL A 150 -14.73 4.57 -9.73
C VAL A 150 -13.26 4.95 -9.53
N GLY A 151 -12.99 6.23 -9.21
CA GLY A 151 -11.65 6.68 -8.88
C GLY A 151 -11.07 5.96 -7.68
N ALA A 152 -11.86 5.74 -6.62
CA ALA A 152 -11.44 4.99 -5.44
C ALA A 152 -11.11 3.51 -5.76
N VAL A 153 -11.93 2.86 -6.58
CA VAL A 153 -11.63 1.49 -7.08
C VAL A 153 -10.31 1.46 -7.86
N CYS A 154 -10.09 2.46 -8.73
CA CYS A 154 -8.83 2.59 -9.46
C CYS A 154 -7.64 2.81 -8.50
N VAL A 155 -7.80 3.60 -7.43
CA VAL A 155 -6.74 3.82 -6.44
C VAL A 155 -6.41 2.53 -5.69
N GLY A 156 -7.42 1.77 -5.27
CA GLY A 156 -7.20 0.46 -4.64
C GLY A 156 -6.42 -0.48 -5.56
N PHE A 157 -6.81 -0.56 -6.83
CA PHE A 157 -6.10 -1.38 -7.83
C PHE A 157 -4.65 -0.92 -8.06
N VAL A 158 -4.42 0.38 -8.24
CA VAL A 158 -3.07 0.93 -8.42
C VAL A 158 -2.22 0.69 -7.18
N HIS A 159 -2.76 0.92 -5.99
CA HIS A 159 -2.05 0.66 -4.74
C HIS A 159 -1.65 -0.82 -4.63
N ASN A 160 -2.56 -1.75 -4.91
CA ASN A 160 -2.26 -3.18 -4.94
C ASN A 160 -1.09 -3.51 -5.90
N CYS A 161 -1.08 -2.92 -7.09
CA CYS A 161 0.01 -3.13 -8.06
C CYS A 161 1.38 -2.69 -7.52
N PHE A 162 1.47 -1.61 -6.76
CA PHE A 162 2.75 -1.20 -6.16
C PHE A 162 3.07 -1.98 -4.89
N TYR A 163 2.07 -2.16 -4.02
CA TYR A 163 2.22 -2.75 -2.69
C TYR A 163 2.63 -4.22 -2.75
N GLU A 164 2.06 -5.00 -3.67
CA GLU A 164 2.34 -6.43 -3.77
C GLU A 164 3.75 -6.74 -4.29
N ILE A 165 4.43 -5.80 -4.95
CA ILE A 165 5.85 -5.95 -5.29
C ILE A 165 6.69 -6.00 -3.99
N PHE A 166 6.29 -5.22 -3.00
CA PHE A 166 6.92 -5.14 -1.69
C PHE A 166 6.45 -6.26 -0.76
N ASP A 167 5.14 -6.51 -0.67
CA ASP A 167 4.56 -7.46 0.29
C ASP A 167 4.94 -8.91 -0.03
N GLN A 168 5.02 -9.26 -1.31
CA GLN A 168 5.45 -10.60 -1.75
C GLN A 168 6.96 -10.84 -1.57
N LEU A 169 7.75 -9.79 -1.37
CA LEU A 169 9.20 -9.90 -1.20
C LEU A 169 9.62 -9.89 0.29
N GLY A 170 8.91 -9.13 1.12
CA GLY A 170 9.31 -8.88 2.50
C GLY A 170 9.51 -10.10 3.38
N PRO A 171 8.63 -11.13 3.35
CA PRO A 171 8.85 -12.36 4.11
C PRO A 171 10.15 -13.08 3.72
N GLN A 172 10.47 -13.11 2.42
CA GLN A 172 11.68 -13.76 1.91
C GLN A 172 12.95 -13.02 2.35
N LEU A 173 12.92 -11.69 2.39
CA LEU A 173 14.02 -10.85 2.86
C LEU A 173 13.99 -10.58 4.38
N ARG A 174 13.08 -11.25 5.11
CA ARG A 174 12.88 -11.12 6.56
C ARG A 174 12.67 -9.67 7.02
N TRP A 175 11.91 -8.89 6.28
CA TRP A 175 11.47 -7.55 6.73
C TRP A 175 10.38 -7.67 7.80
N TRP A 176 9.55 -8.71 7.70
CA TRP A 176 8.60 -9.16 8.70
C TRP A 176 8.34 -10.65 8.51
N ALA A 177 7.67 -11.26 9.48
CA ALA A 177 7.21 -12.64 9.40
C ALA A 177 5.75 -12.73 9.84
N TRP A 178 4.93 -13.39 9.01
CA TRP A 178 3.54 -13.71 9.34
C TRP A 178 3.48 -14.89 10.30
N ASN A 179 2.50 -14.87 11.21
CA ASN A 179 2.17 -16.03 12.02
C ASN A 179 1.34 -17.03 11.18
N THR A 180 2.00 -18.00 10.57
CA THR A 180 1.37 -19.02 9.72
C THR A 180 0.45 -19.97 10.45
N ASP A 181 0.55 -20.02 11.78
CA ASP A 181 -0.24 -20.88 12.66
C ASP A 181 -1.56 -20.22 13.04
N ASN A 182 -1.68 -18.90 12.81
CA ASN A 182 -2.88 -18.14 13.09
C ASN A 182 -3.88 -18.18 11.93
N ALA A 183 -5.11 -18.62 12.21
CA ALA A 183 -6.20 -18.74 11.24
C ALA A 183 -6.58 -17.42 10.55
N ILE A 184 -6.32 -16.27 11.19
CA ILE A 184 -6.61 -14.95 10.60
C ILE A 184 -5.76 -14.66 9.35
N ASN A 185 -4.57 -15.26 9.27
CA ASN A 185 -3.63 -15.12 8.15
C ASN A 185 -3.96 -16.08 6.99
N ARG A 186 -4.93 -16.97 7.19
CA ARG A 186 -5.38 -17.95 6.19
C ARG A 186 -6.61 -17.43 5.44
N PRO A 187 -6.74 -17.68 4.12
CA PRO A 187 -5.78 -18.39 3.25
C PRO A 187 -4.62 -17.49 2.80
N MET A 188 -3.53 -18.12 2.34
CA MET A 188 -2.32 -17.44 1.88
C MET A 188 -2.19 -17.44 0.35
N LEU A 189 -1.65 -16.35 -0.21
CA LEU A 189 -1.10 -16.26 -1.56
C LEU A 189 0.43 -16.36 -1.46
N ALA A 190 0.94 -17.57 -1.67
CA ALA A 190 2.33 -17.91 -1.36
C ALA A 190 2.68 -17.52 0.10
N ALA A 191 3.63 -16.60 0.32
CA ALA A 191 4.05 -16.16 1.65
C ALA A 191 3.14 -15.09 2.30
N VAL A 192 2.11 -14.58 1.61
CA VAL A 192 1.35 -13.39 2.05
C VAL A 192 -0.13 -13.73 2.34
N PRO A 193 -0.73 -13.28 3.45
CA PRO A 193 -2.16 -13.49 3.72
C PRO A 193 -3.05 -12.83 2.67
N MET A 194 -4.08 -13.53 2.19
CA MET A 194 -5.04 -12.93 1.25
C MET A 194 -5.82 -11.76 1.85
N SER A 195 -5.96 -11.73 3.19
CA SER A 195 -6.46 -10.57 3.93
C SER A 195 -5.55 -9.35 3.77
N SER A 196 -4.23 -9.51 3.76
CA SER A 196 -3.28 -8.42 3.45
C SER A 196 -3.51 -7.90 2.03
N VAL A 197 -3.46 -8.81 1.04
CA VAL A 197 -3.60 -8.50 -0.40
C VAL A 197 -4.90 -7.76 -0.71
N LEU A 198 -6.01 -8.18 -0.10
CA LEU A 198 -7.30 -7.55 -0.35
C LEU A 198 -7.55 -6.34 0.55
N LEU A 199 -7.51 -6.51 1.87
CA LEU A 199 -7.98 -5.46 2.78
C LEU A 199 -6.98 -4.31 2.87
N PHE A 200 -5.70 -4.61 3.10
CA PHE A 200 -4.67 -3.60 3.30
C PHE A 200 -4.12 -3.07 1.98
N ALA A 201 -3.84 -3.94 1.01
CA ALA A 201 -3.26 -3.51 -0.26
C ALA A 201 -4.29 -2.94 -1.25
N THR A 202 -5.59 -3.22 -1.10
CA THR A 202 -6.62 -2.83 -2.09
C THR A 202 -7.77 -2.00 -1.50
N VAL A 203 -8.54 -2.57 -0.56
CA VAL A 203 -9.77 -1.95 -0.04
C VAL A 203 -9.48 -0.73 0.82
N GLY A 204 -8.50 -0.81 1.73
CA GLY A 204 -8.11 0.31 2.61
C GLY A 204 -7.75 1.57 1.82
N PRO A 205 -6.83 1.49 0.84
CA PRO A 205 -6.52 2.60 -0.06
C PRO A 205 -7.73 3.12 -0.83
N ALA A 206 -8.62 2.23 -1.30
CA ALA A 206 -9.87 2.63 -1.94
C ALA A 206 -10.78 3.41 -0.96
N CYS A 207 -10.90 2.96 0.29
CA CYS A 207 -11.65 3.68 1.34
C CYS A 207 -11.05 5.06 1.63
N VAL A 208 -9.72 5.17 1.77
CA VAL A 208 -9.04 6.47 1.98
C VAL A 208 -9.35 7.42 0.82
N ALA A 209 -9.21 6.95 -0.42
CA ALA A 209 -9.53 7.74 -1.61
C ALA A 209 -11.01 8.16 -1.65
N LEU A 210 -11.92 7.22 -1.41
CA LEU A 210 -13.37 7.47 -1.42
C LEU A 210 -13.76 8.51 -0.38
N PHE A 211 -13.36 8.31 0.88
CA PHE A 211 -13.76 9.22 1.95
C PHE A 211 -13.09 10.58 1.84
N THR A 212 -11.85 10.65 1.34
CA THR A 212 -11.21 11.94 1.01
C THR A 212 -12.00 12.67 -0.07
N GLN A 213 -12.41 11.96 -1.13
CA GLN A 213 -13.20 12.55 -2.20
C GLN A 213 -14.57 13.04 -1.73
N LEU A 214 -15.27 12.23 -0.94
CA LEU A 214 -16.61 12.56 -0.45
C LEU A 214 -16.61 13.66 0.61
N LEU A 215 -15.64 13.64 1.52
CA LEU A 215 -15.59 14.55 2.65
C LEU A 215 -14.79 15.82 2.34
N VAL A 216 -13.85 15.81 1.40
CA VAL A 216 -12.95 16.95 1.19
C VAL A 216 -13.07 17.49 -0.22
N THR A 217 -12.72 16.70 -1.23
CA THR A 217 -12.57 17.20 -2.61
C THR A 217 -13.90 17.65 -3.20
N ARG A 218 -14.94 16.81 -3.17
CA ARG A 218 -16.25 17.15 -3.76
C ARG A 218 -16.96 18.32 -3.09
N PRO A 219 -16.96 18.45 -1.75
CA PRO A 219 -17.47 19.66 -1.10
C PRO A 219 -16.81 20.95 -1.62
N ILE A 220 -15.49 20.94 -1.79
CA ILE A 220 -14.74 22.09 -2.34
C ILE A 220 -15.11 22.34 -3.79
N GLU A 221 -15.19 21.30 -4.63
CA GLU A 221 -15.63 21.42 -6.03
C GLU A 221 -17.05 21.98 -6.17
N ARG A 222 -17.92 21.74 -5.18
CA ARG A 222 -19.27 22.33 -5.10
C ARG A 222 -19.28 23.76 -4.53
N GLY A 223 -18.11 24.38 -4.36
CA GLY A 223 -17.98 25.75 -3.86
C GLY A 223 -18.05 25.91 -2.34
N ARG A 224 -18.00 24.82 -1.56
CA ARG A 224 -17.94 24.94 -0.09
C ARG A 224 -16.55 25.34 0.36
N TYR A 225 -16.48 26.41 1.15
CA TYR A 225 -15.28 26.75 1.89
C TYR A 225 -15.14 25.85 3.13
N LEU A 226 -14.02 25.16 3.25
CA LEU A 226 -13.71 24.33 4.42
C LEU A 226 -12.71 25.06 5.32
N SER A 227 -13.14 25.40 6.54
CA SER A 227 -12.25 25.96 7.55
C SER A 227 -11.17 24.96 7.96
N ARG A 228 -10.07 25.45 8.56
CA ARG A 228 -9.00 24.58 9.08
C ARG A 228 -9.51 23.54 10.07
N MET A 229 -10.40 23.95 10.99
CA MET A 229 -11.00 23.03 11.95
C MET A 229 -11.86 21.95 11.27
N SER A 230 -12.61 22.33 10.22
CA SER A 230 -13.38 21.37 9.44
C SER A 230 -12.49 20.38 8.70
N LEU A 231 -11.36 20.83 8.14
CA LEU A 231 -10.38 19.96 7.49
C LEU A 231 -9.73 18.98 8.47
N THR A 232 -9.33 19.46 9.65
CA THR A 232 -8.79 18.59 10.71
C THR A 232 -9.81 17.54 11.12
N GLY A 233 -11.05 17.94 11.43
CA GLY A 233 -12.13 17.00 11.78
C GLY A 233 -12.39 15.98 10.68
N ARG A 234 -12.45 16.40 9.41
CA ARG A 234 -12.62 15.50 8.26
C ARG A 234 -11.44 14.55 8.08
N THR A 235 -10.22 14.95 8.41
CA THR A 235 -9.03 14.08 8.38
C THR A 235 -9.18 12.93 9.38
N PHE A 236 -9.59 13.23 10.62
CA PHE A 236 -9.90 12.20 11.61
C PHE A 236 -11.09 11.33 11.19
N CYS A 237 -12.14 11.92 10.60
CA CYS A 237 -13.27 11.14 10.08
C CYS A 237 -12.85 10.18 8.96
N VAL A 238 -12.01 10.62 8.01
CA VAL A 238 -11.47 9.73 6.95
C VAL A 238 -10.72 8.57 7.60
N ALA A 239 -9.81 8.86 8.54
CA ALA A 239 -9.03 7.84 9.23
C ALA A 239 -9.91 6.82 9.98
N ALA A 240 -10.95 7.29 10.68
CA ALA A 240 -11.86 6.43 11.44
C ALA A 240 -12.82 5.60 10.55
N LEU A 241 -13.21 6.12 9.39
CA LEU A 241 -14.10 5.41 8.46
C LEU A 241 -13.40 4.30 7.68
N VAL A 242 -12.07 4.36 7.53
CA VAL A 242 -11.32 3.33 6.79
C VAL A 242 -11.44 1.94 7.45
N PRO A 243 -11.17 1.76 8.76
CA PRO A 243 -11.40 0.47 9.43
C PRO A 243 -12.85 -0.02 9.32
N VAL A 244 -13.83 0.88 9.37
CA VAL A 244 -15.25 0.51 9.16
C VAL A 244 -15.45 -0.05 7.75
N GLY A 245 -14.87 0.59 6.74
CA GLY A 245 -14.88 0.09 5.36
C GLY A 245 -14.22 -1.29 5.22
N LEU A 246 -13.11 -1.53 5.93
CA LEU A 246 -12.44 -2.83 5.95
C LEU A 246 -13.33 -3.91 6.58
N VAL A 247 -13.95 -3.62 7.72
CA VAL A 247 -14.87 -4.55 8.39
C VAL A 247 -16.02 -4.91 7.45
N VAL A 248 -16.66 -3.90 6.84
CA VAL A 248 -17.76 -4.12 5.89
C VAL A 248 -17.32 -4.98 4.70
N ALA A 249 -16.15 -4.71 4.13
CA ALA A 249 -15.60 -5.50 3.03
C ALA A 249 -15.23 -6.94 3.45
N ASN A 250 -14.90 -7.16 4.72
CA ASN A 250 -14.52 -8.47 5.25
C ASN A 250 -15.73 -9.33 5.65
N ILE A 251 -16.91 -8.76 5.91
CA ILE A 251 -18.12 -9.53 6.30
C ILE A 251 -18.43 -10.68 5.33
N PRO A 252 -18.52 -10.46 4.00
CA PRO A 252 -18.82 -11.55 3.06
C PRO A 252 -17.75 -12.67 3.09
N ILE A 253 -16.50 -12.31 3.35
CA ILE A 253 -15.36 -13.23 3.41
C ILE A 253 -15.43 -14.11 4.65
N LEU A 254 -15.77 -13.53 5.80
CA LEU A 254 -16.00 -14.26 7.04
C LEU A 254 -17.17 -15.23 6.89
N LEU A 255 -18.29 -14.77 6.30
CA LEU A 255 -19.47 -15.60 6.06
C LEU A 255 -19.19 -16.77 5.09
N ALA A 256 -18.34 -16.56 4.08
CA ALA A 256 -17.96 -17.60 3.14
C ALA A 256 -16.94 -18.61 3.72
N GLY A 257 -16.25 -18.26 4.80
CA GLY A 257 -15.25 -19.11 5.46
C GLY A 257 -15.83 -20.18 6.37
N GLY A 258 -16.94 -19.89 7.05
CA GLY A 258 -17.49 -20.78 8.08
C GLY A 258 -16.41 -21.25 9.06
N ASP A 259 -16.41 -22.54 9.39
CA ASP A 259 -15.45 -23.17 10.32
C ASP A 259 -14.11 -23.56 9.65
N HIS A 260 -13.92 -23.27 8.36
CA HIS A 260 -12.72 -23.66 7.60
C HIS A 260 -11.97 -22.42 7.09
N PRO A 261 -11.01 -21.89 7.86
CA PRO A 261 -10.25 -20.68 7.50
C PRO A 261 -9.54 -20.76 6.14
N ASP A 262 -9.16 -21.97 5.71
CA ASP A 262 -8.52 -22.27 4.43
C ASP A 262 -9.47 -22.75 3.32
N GLY A 263 -10.78 -22.70 3.57
CA GLY A 263 -11.81 -23.23 2.68
C GLY A 263 -11.74 -22.64 1.26
N GLY A 264 -12.00 -23.49 0.26
CA GLY A 264 -12.10 -23.10 -1.14
C GLY A 264 -13.02 -21.90 -1.40
N PRO A 265 -14.23 -21.82 -0.79
CA PRO A 265 -15.14 -20.69 -0.98
C PRO A 265 -14.56 -19.35 -0.53
N ARG A 266 -13.94 -19.30 0.66
CA ARG A 266 -13.29 -18.08 1.18
C ARG A 266 -12.17 -17.62 0.25
N ARG A 267 -11.31 -18.55 -0.19
CA ARG A 267 -10.24 -18.26 -1.15
C ARG A 267 -10.78 -17.73 -2.48
N ALA A 268 -11.80 -18.37 -3.02
CA ALA A 268 -12.45 -17.94 -4.26
C ALA A 268 -13.00 -16.51 -4.12
N LEU A 269 -13.65 -16.18 -3.00
CA LEU A 269 -14.22 -14.86 -2.78
C LEU A 269 -13.15 -13.76 -2.73
N TYR A 270 -11.99 -14.00 -2.09
CA TYR A 270 -10.87 -13.05 -2.15
C TYR A 270 -10.45 -12.75 -3.60
N PHE A 271 -10.28 -13.77 -4.44
CA PHE A 271 -9.93 -13.58 -5.85
C PHE A 271 -11.05 -12.91 -6.66
N VAL A 272 -12.32 -13.21 -6.37
CA VAL A 272 -13.46 -12.56 -7.03
C VAL A 272 -13.47 -11.07 -6.75
N ILE A 273 -13.26 -10.66 -5.49
CA ILE A 273 -13.24 -9.23 -5.13
C ILE A 273 -12.03 -8.53 -5.77
N LEU A 274 -10.83 -9.13 -5.70
CA LEU A 274 -9.65 -8.59 -6.38
C LEU A 274 -9.87 -8.47 -7.90
N GLY A 275 -10.45 -9.50 -8.51
CA GLY A 275 -10.82 -9.52 -9.92
C GLY A 275 -11.82 -8.41 -10.27
N ALA A 276 -12.81 -8.16 -9.42
CA ALA A 276 -13.79 -7.08 -9.63
C ALA A 276 -13.11 -5.69 -9.65
N PHE A 277 -12.14 -5.44 -8.77
CA PHE A 277 -11.32 -4.22 -8.83
C PHE A 277 -10.57 -4.12 -10.16
N ALA A 278 -9.92 -5.19 -10.59
CA ALA A 278 -9.17 -5.22 -11.85
C ALA A 278 -10.07 -5.01 -13.08
N VAL A 279 -11.23 -5.69 -13.15
CA VAL A 279 -12.19 -5.59 -14.25
C VAL A 279 -12.72 -4.16 -14.42
N VAL A 280 -12.90 -3.42 -13.32
CA VAL A 280 -13.31 -2.02 -13.37
C VAL A 280 -12.13 -1.10 -13.68
N ALA A 281 -11.00 -1.26 -12.97
CA ALA A 281 -9.88 -0.34 -13.04
C ALA A 281 -9.14 -0.40 -14.37
N ILE A 282 -8.84 -1.60 -14.90
CA ILE A 282 -8.00 -1.76 -16.09
C ILE A 282 -8.60 -1.05 -17.32
N PRO A 283 -9.87 -1.27 -17.73
CA PRO A 283 -10.42 -0.61 -18.90
C PRO A 283 -10.45 0.93 -18.76
N ILE A 284 -10.70 1.43 -17.55
CA ILE A 284 -10.81 2.86 -17.26
C ILE A 284 -9.44 3.52 -17.29
N LEU A 285 -8.45 2.93 -16.64
CA LEU A 285 -7.07 3.42 -16.64
C LEU A 285 -6.46 3.38 -18.05
N LEU A 286 -6.70 2.31 -18.82
CA LEU A 286 -6.27 2.22 -20.21
C LEU A 286 -6.93 3.28 -21.09
N ARG A 287 -8.24 3.49 -20.94
CA ARG A 287 -8.97 4.53 -21.67
C ARG A 287 -8.45 5.92 -21.32
N GLN A 288 -8.24 6.19 -20.05
CA GLN A 288 -7.70 7.47 -19.62
C GLN A 288 -6.29 7.69 -20.12
N TRP A 289 -5.40 6.71 -19.97
CA TRP A 289 -4.04 6.80 -20.49
C TRP A 289 -4.02 7.11 -21.99
N ARG A 290 -4.86 6.44 -22.79
CA ARG A 290 -5.02 6.75 -24.22
C ARG A 290 -5.45 8.19 -24.43
N ASN A 291 -6.44 8.69 -23.69
CA ASN A 291 -6.92 10.06 -23.81
C ASN A 291 -5.90 11.12 -23.35
N THR A 292 -5.17 10.86 -22.26
CA THR A 292 -4.12 11.76 -21.76
C THR A 292 -2.91 11.77 -22.69
N ALA A 293 -2.62 10.68 -23.40
CA ALA A 293 -1.63 10.69 -24.47
C ALA A 293 -1.98 11.67 -25.61
N PHE A 294 -3.25 12.03 -25.78
CA PHE A 294 -3.70 13.01 -26.76
C PHE A 294 -3.93 14.42 -26.18
N THR A 295 -3.90 14.58 -24.85
CA THR A 295 -4.08 15.86 -24.15
C THR A 295 -2.95 16.10 -23.15
N PRO A 296 -2.02 17.04 -23.42
CA PRO A 296 -0.84 17.23 -22.57
C PRO A 296 -1.24 17.66 -21.13
N GLY A 297 -1.30 16.71 -20.21
CA GLY A 297 -1.35 16.97 -18.77
C GLY A 297 0.01 17.39 -18.23
N ALA A 298 0.03 18.14 -17.13
CA ALA A 298 1.26 18.42 -16.40
C ALA A 298 1.84 17.12 -15.83
N ARG A 299 3.14 16.90 -16.06
CA ARG A 299 3.92 15.77 -15.52
C ARG A 299 3.77 15.72 -14.00
N ASN A 300 3.51 14.56 -13.40
CA ASN A 300 3.49 14.44 -11.95
C ASN A 300 4.90 14.14 -11.41
N PRO A 301 5.60 15.11 -10.80
CA PRO A 301 6.99 14.94 -10.39
C PRO A 301 7.14 13.91 -9.26
N VAL A 302 6.15 13.77 -8.37
CA VAL A 302 6.22 12.80 -7.28
C VAL A 302 6.12 11.38 -7.81
N VAL A 303 5.14 11.12 -8.67
CA VAL A 303 5.02 9.80 -9.30
C VAL A 303 6.27 9.49 -10.14
N ALA A 304 6.80 10.49 -10.86
CA ALA A 304 8.04 10.32 -11.63
C ALA A 304 9.23 9.92 -10.76
N VAL A 305 9.46 10.63 -9.65
CA VAL A 305 10.62 10.38 -8.79
C VAL A 305 10.40 9.15 -7.91
N PHE A 306 9.37 9.15 -7.07
CA PHE A 306 9.14 8.07 -6.11
C PHE A 306 8.67 6.79 -6.78
N GLY A 307 7.75 6.86 -7.75
CA GLY A 307 7.29 5.66 -8.47
C GLY A 307 8.43 4.95 -9.21
N SER A 308 9.30 5.71 -9.89
CA SER A 308 10.47 5.12 -10.56
C SER A 308 11.50 4.59 -9.57
N ALA A 309 11.82 5.35 -8.50
CA ALA A 309 12.76 4.92 -7.48
C ALA A 309 12.29 3.65 -6.77
N PHE A 310 10.99 3.57 -6.44
CA PHE A 310 10.36 2.40 -5.86
C PHE A 310 10.53 1.18 -6.77
N LEU A 311 10.15 1.29 -8.05
CA LEU A 311 10.28 0.19 -9.01
C LEU A 311 11.74 -0.24 -9.22
N LEU A 312 12.67 0.69 -9.33
CA LEU A 312 14.09 0.37 -9.52
C LEU A 312 14.68 -0.36 -8.30
N VAL A 313 14.40 0.15 -7.10
CA VAL A 313 14.91 -0.43 -5.85
C VAL A 313 14.26 -1.79 -5.59
N LEU A 314 12.93 -1.90 -5.65
CA LEU A 314 12.24 -3.17 -5.41
C LEU A 314 12.56 -4.19 -6.50
N GLY A 315 12.70 -3.76 -7.76
CA GLY A 315 13.17 -4.62 -8.84
C GLY A 315 14.58 -5.15 -8.58
N GLY A 316 15.51 -4.29 -8.15
CA GLY A 316 16.86 -4.70 -7.74
C GLY A 316 16.86 -5.67 -6.55
N LEU A 317 16.01 -5.44 -5.57
CA LEU A 317 15.87 -6.33 -4.41
C LEU A 317 15.30 -7.70 -4.81
N TRP A 318 14.28 -7.73 -5.68
CA TRP A 318 13.78 -8.97 -6.27
C TRP A 318 14.89 -9.73 -7.01
N LEU A 319 15.66 -9.05 -7.87
CA LEU A 319 16.78 -9.66 -8.59
C LEU A 319 17.82 -10.26 -7.63
N SER A 320 18.11 -9.58 -6.51
CA SER A 320 19.02 -10.11 -5.49
C SER A 320 18.46 -11.34 -4.74
N ALA A 321 17.14 -11.47 -4.67
CA ALA A 321 16.44 -12.56 -4.00
C ALA A 321 16.18 -13.77 -4.91
N LEU A 322 16.24 -13.59 -6.24
CA LEU A 322 15.98 -14.65 -7.23
C LEU A 322 16.82 -15.92 -7.02
N PRO A 323 18.13 -15.87 -6.73
CA PRO A 323 18.92 -17.08 -6.54
C PRO A 323 18.43 -17.97 -5.38
N ALA A 324 17.91 -17.35 -4.31
CA ALA A 324 17.31 -18.08 -3.19
C ALA A 324 15.90 -18.58 -3.54
N TYR A 325 15.14 -17.78 -4.31
CA TYR A 325 13.81 -18.13 -4.81
C TYR A 325 13.83 -19.38 -5.70
N GLU A 326 14.77 -19.45 -6.66
CA GLU A 326 14.90 -20.58 -7.59
C GLU A 326 15.26 -21.89 -6.88
N LYS A 327 15.93 -21.79 -5.72
CA LYS A 327 16.30 -22.93 -4.88
C LYS A 327 15.22 -23.27 -3.85
N ALA A 328 14.11 -22.54 -3.82
CA ALA A 328 13.06 -22.77 -2.85
C ALA A 328 12.34 -24.10 -3.13
N SER A 329 12.13 -24.89 -2.08
CA SER A 329 11.32 -26.11 -2.12
C SER A 329 10.05 -25.91 -1.31
N HIS A 330 8.90 -26.25 -1.89
CA HIS A 330 7.59 -26.08 -1.24
C HIS A 330 7.33 -24.64 -0.72
N GLY A 331 7.83 -23.63 -1.44
CA GLY A 331 7.66 -22.22 -1.07
C GLY A 331 8.56 -21.75 0.09
N ILE A 332 9.57 -22.53 0.47
CA ILE A 332 10.56 -22.16 1.49
C ILE A 332 11.96 -22.15 0.86
N THR A 333 12.68 -21.04 1.04
CA THR A 333 14.07 -20.87 0.57
C THR A 333 15.06 -21.72 1.38
N PRO A 334 16.29 -21.96 0.89
CA PRO A 334 17.28 -22.78 1.60
C PRO A 334 17.64 -22.26 3.00
N ASP A 335 17.54 -20.96 3.23
CA ASP A 335 17.78 -20.35 4.54
C ASP A 335 16.52 -20.31 5.42
N GLY A 336 15.41 -20.90 4.98
CA GLY A 336 14.17 -21.05 5.77
C GLY A 336 13.19 -19.88 5.67
N ALA A 337 13.41 -18.93 4.77
CA ALA A 337 12.49 -17.81 4.57
C ALA A 337 11.33 -18.21 3.63
N PRO A 338 10.08 -17.84 3.93
CA PRO A 338 8.95 -18.05 3.02
C PRO A 338 9.09 -17.26 1.73
N ALA A 339 8.91 -17.92 0.58
CA ALA A 339 8.99 -17.31 -0.74
C ALA A 339 7.61 -16.82 -1.21
N GLY A 340 7.54 -15.59 -1.73
CA GLY A 340 6.31 -15.01 -2.26
C GLY A 340 5.92 -15.52 -3.65
N SER A 341 4.90 -14.90 -4.24
CA SER A 341 4.45 -15.23 -5.59
C SER A 341 5.18 -14.39 -6.63
N LEU A 342 6.23 -14.93 -7.28
CA LEU A 342 6.99 -14.23 -8.32
C LEU A 342 6.10 -13.84 -9.51
N ALA A 343 5.17 -14.71 -9.91
CA ALA A 343 4.26 -14.43 -11.03
C ALA A 343 3.32 -13.25 -10.73
N TYR A 344 2.78 -13.20 -9.49
CA TYR A 344 1.92 -12.09 -9.07
C TYR A 344 2.73 -10.79 -8.93
N ALA A 345 3.87 -10.84 -8.24
CA ALA A 345 4.76 -9.68 -8.09
C ALA A 345 5.24 -9.14 -9.44
N THR A 346 5.59 -9.99 -10.41
CA THR A 346 5.99 -9.58 -11.76
C THR A 346 4.84 -8.91 -12.50
N THR A 347 3.62 -9.45 -12.40
CA THR A 347 2.43 -8.83 -13.02
C THR A 347 2.17 -7.45 -12.42
N CYS A 348 2.21 -7.33 -11.10
CA CYS A 348 2.09 -6.08 -10.37
C CYS A 348 3.19 -5.09 -10.76
N PHE A 349 4.44 -5.54 -10.89
CA PHE A 349 5.58 -4.74 -11.34
C PHE A 349 5.36 -4.14 -12.74
N LEU A 350 4.95 -4.97 -13.72
CA LEU A 350 4.70 -4.51 -15.08
C LEU A 350 3.55 -3.50 -15.14
N LEU A 351 2.48 -3.75 -14.39
CA LEU A 351 1.34 -2.83 -14.29
C LEU A 351 1.75 -1.50 -13.63
N ALA A 352 2.48 -1.56 -12.50
CA ALA A 352 2.97 -0.39 -11.79
C ALA A 352 3.96 0.43 -12.64
N ALA A 353 4.80 -0.23 -13.43
CA ALA A 353 5.67 0.42 -14.41
C ALA A 353 4.87 1.14 -15.51
N ALA A 354 3.87 0.46 -16.09
CA ALA A 354 2.99 1.07 -17.09
C ALA A 354 2.21 2.28 -16.52
N LEU A 355 1.69 2.17 -15.29
CA LEU A 355 0.99 3.23 -14.59
C LEU A 355 1.92 4.41 -14.28
N THR A 356 3.15 4.16 -13.84
CA THR A 356 4.17 5.21 -13.64
C THR A 356 4.48 5.91 -14.96
N LEU A 357 4.72 5.17 -16.04
CA LEU A 357 5.01 5.74 -17.35
C LEU A 357 3.84 6.58 -17.88
N SER A 358 2.60 6.15 -17.63
CA SER A 358 1.38 6.81 -18.12
C SER A 358 1.23 8.27 -17.69
N VAL A 359 1.79 8.65 -16.53
CA VAL A 359 1.68 10.00 -15.95
C VAL A 359 3.02 10.76 -15.92
N THR A 360 4.07 10.18 -16.49
CA THR A 360 5.44 10.72 -16.45
C THR A 360 6.06 10.92 -17.81
N VAL A 361 5.68 10.17 -18.85
CA VAL A 361 6.19 10.38 -20.21
C VAL A 361 5.26 11.33 -20.96
N ARG A 362 5.81 12.39 -21.57
CA ARG A 362 5.03 13.20 -22.52
C ARG A 362 4.77 12.34 -23.76
N ALA A 363 3.50 12.11 -24.09
CA ALA A 363 3.17 11.68 -25.43
C ALA A 363 3.68 12.77 -26.40
N GLY A 364 4.54 12.38 -27.33
CA GLY A 364 5.02 13.28 -28.38
C GLY A 364 3.83 13.90 -29.09
N ARG A 365 3.90 15.20 -29.38
CA ARG A 365 2.92 15.86 -30.27
C ARG A 365 2.76 14.96 -31.50
N PRO A 366 1.53 14.57 -31.91
CA PRO A 366 1.36 13.89 -33.19
C PRO A 366 2.04 14.75 -34.25
N SER A 367 3.02 14.17 -34.94
CA SER A 367 3.84 14.83 -35.94
C SER A 367 2.94 15.65 -36.86
N ALA A 368 3.34 16.86 -37.22
CA ALA A 368 2.55 17.77 -38.07
C ALA A 368 2.00 17.12 -39.36
N LEU A 369 2.61 16.00 -39.79
CA LEU A 369 2.14 15.08 -40.83
C LEU A 369 0.71 14.53 -40.63
N ILE A 370 0.29 14.21 -39.40
CA ILE A 370 -1.09 13.72 -39.13
C ILE A 370 -2.10 14.86 -39.26
N ARG A 371 -1.73 16.07 -38.80
CA ARG A 371 -2.55 17.29 -38.94
C ARG A 371 -2.73 17.67 -40.40
N ARG A 372 -1.70 17.48 -41.24
CA ARG A 372 -1.77 17.73 -42.69
C ARG A 372 -2.71 16.75 -43.40
N LYS A 373 -2.70 15.46 -43.03
CA LYS A 373 -3.61 14.44 -43.59
C LYS A 373 -5.08 14.69 -43.24
N GLN A 374 -5.39 15.22 -42.07
CA GLN A 374 -6.77 15.58 -41.71
C GLN A 374 -7.28 16.83 -42.46
N LEU A 375 -6.42 17.82 -42.70
CA LEU A 375 -6.77 19.01 -43.49
C LEU A 375 -6.92 18.72 -44.99
N THR A 376 -6.19 17.75 -45.54
CA THR A 376 -6.33 17.35 -46.95
C THR A 376 -7.50 16.40 -47.22
N ARG A 377 -8.06 15.74 -46.20
CA ARG A 377 -9.27 14.91 -46.35
C ARG A 377 -10.58 15.70 -46.23
N ALA A 378 -10.49 16.96 -45.83
CA ALA A 378 -11.62 17.89 -45.72
C ALA A 378 -11.71 18.88 -46.89
N ARG A 379 -11.02 18.59 -48.01
CA ARG A 379 -11.11 19.35 -49.26
C ARG A 379 -11.59 18.44 -50.38
#